data_AF-A0A2U2DQ09-F1
#
_entry.id   AF-A0A2U2DQ09-F1
#
_cell.length_a   1.000
_cell.length_b   1.000
_cell.length_c   1.000
_cell.angle_alpha   90.00
_cell.angle_beta   90.00
_cell.angle_gamma   90.00
#
_symmetry.space_group_name_H-M   'P 1'
#
loop_
_entity.id
_entity.type
_entity.pdbx_description
1 polymer ?
#
loop_
_entity_poly.entity_id
_entity_poly.type
_entity_poly.pdbx_seq_one_letter_code
_entity_poly.pdbx_strand_id
1 'polypeptide(L)'
;MLQQIFLTTIVLPLVLGVLLSIAGNGHSLARLAFTALAIPVAAALVSMAIEGVPPLPPVAAKQKFPLLLIGAGIVFALLPFVLKQGFGRLVAIILAVISLAIPAWWLGRNVLAVNPVKATTVAIVLVILSALLALFSANRNGQTRQSAAAALPAALLWTAIASALAAIFGGYIGMAQMNGGLAALFGGWLLVRYVSYLRGADDAFALTGMAAFAAIWTAALSLAMTVLFAPSAAPAALVLAALPLAVAYALQARGVDLSGQPRFLRPLVSGVITAIPAVCAILIAALLQA
;
A
#
# COMPACT_ATOMS: atom_id res chain seq x y z
N MET A 1 8.80 24.71 -11.96
CA MET A 1 8.02 23.47 -12.21
C MET A 1 8.65 22.23 -11.58
N LEU A 2 9.92 21.89 -11.87
CA LEU A 2 10.59 20.75 -11.22
C LEU A 2 10.59 20.83 -9.69
N GLN A 3 10.91 21.99 -9.12
CA GLN A 3 10.89 22.20 -7.66
C GLN A 3 9.53 21.91 -7.02
N GLN A 4 8.44 22.31 -7.68
CA GLN A 4 7.08 22.05 -7.20
C GLN A 4 6.74 20.56 -7.25
N ILE A 5 7.13 19.87 -8.34
CA ILE A 5 6.97 18.42 -8.45
C ILE A 5 7.74 17.72 -7.33
N PHE A 6 9.02 18.02 -7.13
CA PHE A 6 9.82 17.43 -6.05
C PHE A 6 9.20 17.68 -4.66
N LEU A 7 8.69 18.89 -4.42
CA LEU A 7 8.06 19.23 -3.15
C LEU A 7 6.77 18.43 -2.91
N THR A 8 5.88 18.34 -3.91
CA THR A 8 4.56 17.71 -3.75
C THR A 8 4.60 16.19 -3.86
N THR A 9 5.49 15.61 -4.67
CA THR A 9 5.55 14.16 -4.92
C THR A 9 6.57 13.42 -4.09
N ILE A 10 7.55 14.11 -3.48
CA ILE A 10 8.62 13.47 -2.69
C ILE A 10 8.68 14.05 -1.29
N VAL A 11 8.95 15.35 -1.14
CA VAL A 11 9.25 15.95 0.18
C VAL A 11 8.03 15.90 1.10
N LEU A 12 6.87 16.38 0.64
CA LEU A 12 5.65 16.37 1.44
C LEU A 12 5.24 14.94 1.87
N PRO A 13 5.11 13.95 0.97
CA PRO A 13 4.80 12.58 1.37
C PRO A 13 5.85 11.98 2.32
N LEU A 14 7.14 12.23 2.09
CA LEU A 14 8.21 11.75 2.97
C LEU A 14 8.06 12.30 4.39
N VAL A 15 7.82 13.62 4.52
CA VAL A 15 7.60 14.27 5.81
C VAL A 15 6.34 13.73 6.48
N LEU A 16 5.24 13.54 5.73
CA LEU A 16 4.04 12.90 6.26
C LEU A 16 4.36 11.49 6.78
N GLY A 17 5.13 10.69 6.06
CA GLY A 17 5.56 9.36 6.49
C GLY A 17 6.33 9.37 7.81
N VAL A 18 7.26 10.31 7.95
CA VAL A 18 8.02 10.56 9.19
C VAL A 18 7.07 10.92 10.34
N LEU A 19 6.18 11.88 10.12
CA LEU A 19 5.22 12.33 11.14
C LEU A 19 4.27 11.20 11.57
N LEU A 20 3.76 10.42 10.61
CA LEU A 20 2.92 9.26 10.88
C LEU A 20 3.65 8.20 11.70
N SER A 21 4.94 7.96 11.42
CA SER A 21 5.72 7.01 12.20
C SER A 21 5.93 7.46 13.63
N ILE A 22 6.12 8.76 13.86
CA ILE A 22 6.30 9.33 15.20
C ILE A 22 4.96 9.29 15.96
N ALA A 23 3.89 9.80 15.35
CA ALA A 23 2.57 9.91 15.98
C ALA A 23 1.88 8.55 16.18
N GLY A 24 2.08 7.62 15.25
CA GLY A 24 1.54 6.25 15.31
C GLY A 24 2.40 5.27 16.10
N ASN A 25 3.41 5.74 16.86
CA ASN A 25 4.28 4.83 17.59
C ASN A 25 3.57 4.22 18.80
N GLY A 26 3.38 2.91 18.88
CA GLY A 26 2.86 2.20 20.06
C GLY A 26 1.61 1.35 19.80
N HIS A 27 1.25 0.52 20.78
CA HIS A 27 0.29 -0.58 20.63
C HIS A 27 -1.13 -0.32 21.15
N SER A 28 -1.41 0.89 21.67
CA SER A 28 -2.76 1.21 22.14
C SER A 28 -3.76 1.22 20.98
N LEU A 29 -5.00 0.80 21.23
CA LEU A 29 -6.08 0.80 20.23
C LEU A 29 -6.26 2.17 19.56
N ALA A 30 -6.17 3.26 20.33
CA ALA A 30 -6.25 4.63 19.79
C ALA A 30 -5.14 4.94 18.78
N ARG A 31 -3.89 4.50 19.04
CA ARG A 31 -2.76 4.71 18.11
C ARG A 31 -2.87 3.84 16.85
N LEU A 32 -3.39 2.62 16.98
CA LEU A 32 -3.69 1.76 15.83
C LEU A 32 -4.81 2.34 14.96
N ALA A 33 -5.88 2.85 15.58
CA ALA A 33 -6.97 3.53 14.88
C ALA A 33 -6.49 4.83 14.21
N PHE A 34 -5.65 5.61 14.89
CA PHE A 34 -5.02 6.80 14.31
C PHE A 34 -4.18 6.41 13.09
N THR A 35 -3.34 5.38 13.18
CA THR A 35 -2.50 4.95 12.05
C THR A 35 -3.35 4.42 10.89
N ALA A 36 -4.45 3.71 11.19
CA ALA A 36 -5.40 3.23 10.19
C ALA A 36 -6.17 4.36 9.47
N LEU A 37 -6.43 5.48 10.15
CA LEU A 37 -6.97 6.70 9.55
C LEU A 37 -5.91 7.41 8.72
N ALA A 38 -4.75 7.62 9.33
CA ALA A 38 -3.80 8.62 8.91
C ALA A 38 -3.00 8.18 7.68
N ILE A 39 -2.82 6.88 7.43
CA ILE A 39 -2.18 6.39 6.20
C ILE A 39 -3.05 6.69 4.95
N PRO A 40 -4.33 6.24 4.87
CA PRO A 40 -5.22 6.63 3.77
C PRO A 40 -5.39 8.14 3.63
N VAL A 41 -5.53 8.87 4.74
CA VAL A 41 -5.68 10.33 4.70
C VAL A 41 -4.40 11.00 4.18
N ALA A 42 -3.21 10.56 4.59
CA ALA A 42 -1.97 11.07 4.02
C ALA A 42 -1.87 10.78 2.52
N ALA A 43 -2.25 9.59 2.08
CA ALA A 43 -2.35 9.27 0.65
C ALA A 43 -3.34 10.19 -0.08
N ALA A 44 -4.48 10.52 0.54
CA ALA A 44 -5.44 11.48 -0.02
C ALA A 44 -4.84 12.88 -0.13
N LEU A 45 -4.11 13.34 0.89
CA LEU A 45 -3.41 14.63 0.88
C LEU A 45 -2.35 14.68 -0.22
N VAL A 46 -1.61 13.58 -0.43
CA VAL A 46 -0.66 13.46 -1.54
C VAL A 46 -1.39 13.57 -2.88
N SER A 47 -2.51 12.85 -3.06
CA SER A 47 -3.33 12.95 -4.27
C SER A 47 -3.85 14.37 -4.50
N MET A 48 -4.32 15.05 -3.45
CA MET A 48 -4.81 16.43 -3.53
C MET A 48 -3.69 17.44 -3.78
N ALA A 49 -2.48 17.19 -3.28
CA ALA A 49 -1.31 18.04 -3.55
C ALA A 49 -0.83 17.92 -5.01
N ILE A 50 -1.08 16.77 -5.65
CA ILE A 50 -0.69 16.52 -7.05
C ILE A 50 -1.76 17.01 -8.03
N GLU A 51 -3.02 16.61 -7.83
CA GLU A 51 -4.12 16.85 -8.79
C GLU A 51 -5.04 18.02 -8.37
N GLY A 52 -4.83 18.61 -7.19
CA GLY A 52 -5.68 19.64 -6.62
C GLY A 52 -6.84 19.09 -5.78
N VAL A 53 -7.54 19.99 -5.08
CA VAL A 53 -8.72 19.64 -4.28
C VAL A 53 -9.88 19.29 -5.22
N PRO A 54 -10.53 18.11 -5.08
CA PRO A 54 -11.61 17.72 -5.96
C PRO A 54 -12.84 18.61 -5.76
N PRO A 55 -13.53 19.03 -6.84
CA PRO A 55 -14.82 19.71 -6.73
C PRO A 55 -15.90 18.74 -6.24
N LEU A 56 -16.91 19.30 -5.55
CA LEU A 56 -18.07 18.56 -5.07
C LEU A 56 -19.30 18.97 -5.91
N PRO A 57 -19.99 18.03 -6.58
CA PRO A 57 -19.80 16.58 -6.59
C PRO A 57 -18.66 16.09 -7.52
N PRO A 58 -17.95 15.00 -7.17
CA PRO A 58 -16.86 14.47 -7.98
C PRO A 58 -17.40 13.73 -9.21
N VAL A 59 -16.95 14.13 -10.40
CA VAL A 59 -17.40 13.54 -11.68
C VAL A 59 -16.36 12.55 -12.20
N ALA A 60 -15.07 12.93 -12.17
CA ALA A 60 -13.98 12.13 -12.72
C ALA A 60 -13.43 11.12 -11.70
N ALA A 61 -12.92 9.98 -12.17
CA ALA A 61 -12.31 8.96 -11.30
C ALA A 61 -11.14 9.50 -10.46
N LYS A 62 -10.33 10.39 -11.04
CA LYS A 62 -9.26 11.09 -10.32
C LYS A 62 -9.76 11.89 -9.11
N GLN A 63 -10.94 12.52 -9.22
CA GLN A 63 -11.54 13.33 -8.16
C GLN A 63 -12.15 12.45 -7.06
N LYS A 64 -12.65 11.26 -7.43
CA LYS A 64 -13.23 10.29 -6.49
C LYS A 64 -12.18 9.62 -5.61
N PHE A 65 -10.97 9.42 -6.14
CA PHE A 65 -9.89 8.70 -5.46
C PHE A 65 -9.52 9.28 -4.08
N PRO A 66 -9.18 10.57 -3.91
CA PRO A 66 -8.86 11.12 -2.59
C PRO A 66 -10.06 11.05 -1.62
N LEU A 67 -11.29 11.19 -2.11
CA LEU A 67 -12.49 11.05 -1.28
C LEU A 67 -12.70 9.61 -0.79
N LEU A 68 -12.40 8.61 -1.62
CA LEU A 68 -12.41 7.20 -1.21
C LEU A 68 -11.37 6.91 -0.14
N LEU A 69 -10.17 7.46 -0.28
CA LEU A 69 -9.10 7.28 0.69
C LEU A 69 -9.48 7.87 2.06
N ILE A 70 -10.05 9.08 2.08
CA ILE A 70 -10.53 9.71 3.33
C ILE A 70 -11.68 8.90 3.94
N GLY A 71 -12.69 8.56 3.13
CA GLY A 71 -13.85 7.79 3.61
C GLY A 71 -13.45 6.43 4.16
N ALA A 72 -12.57 5.71 3.47
CA ALA A 72 -12.04 4.44 3.93
C ALA A 72 -11.20 4.60 5.21
N GLY A 73 -10.37 5.65 5.30
CA GLY A 73 -9.62 5.96 6.52
C GLY A 73 -10.54 6.15 7.73
N ILE A 74 -11.64 6.89 7.58
CA ILE A 74 -12.64 7.08 8.65
C ILE A 74 -13.26 5.74 9.03
N VAL A 75 -13.69 4.94 8.05
CA VAL A 75 -14.27 3.62 8.30
C VAL A 75 -13.29 2.71 9.03
N PHE A 76 -12.03 2.64 8.59
CA PHE A 76 -11.00 1.80 9.21
C PHE A 76 -10.59 2.26 10.61
N ALA A 77 -10.70 3.56 10.89
CA ALA A 77 -10.47 4.11 12.22
C ALA A 77 -11.57 3.72 13.21
N LEU A 78 -12.83 3.68 12.75
CA LEU A 78 -14.00 3.39 13.57
C LEU A 78 -14.23 1.88 13.76
N LEU A 79 -13.86 1.07 12.77
CA LEU A 79 -14.12 -0.37 12.76
C LEU A 79 -13.61 -1.12 14.01
N PRO A 80 -12.39 -0.85 14.54
CA PRO A 80 -11.92 -1.44 15.80
C PRO A 80 -12.84 -1.20 17.00
N PHE A 81 -13.45 0.00 17.08
CA PHE A 81 -14.30 0.39 18.21
C PHE A 81 -15.70 -0.23 18.11
N VAL A 82 -16.21 -0.39 16.89
CA VAL A 82 -17.53 -0.97 16.64
C VAL A 82 -17.49 -2.49 16.86
N LEU A 83 -16.48 -3.16 16.31
CA LEU A 83 -16.46 -4.62 16.30
C LEU A 83 -15.97 -5.23 17.61
N LYS A 84 -15.23 -4.48 18.45
CA LYS A 84 -14.70 -4.83 19.79
C LYS A 84 -13.86 -6.14 19.89
N GLN A 85 -14.00 -7.06 18.95
CA GLN A 85 -13.30 -8.33 18.79
C GLN A 85 -12.75 -8.42 17.36
N GLY A 86 -11.63 -9.15 17.18
CA GLY A 86 -11.01 -9.31 15.87
C GLY A 86 -11.95 -9.97 14.85
N PHE A 87 -11.67 -9.80 13.57
CA PHE A 87 -12.45 -10.42 12.49
C PHE A 87 -12.35 -11.95 12.54
N GLY A 88 -13.47 -12.65 12.44
CA GLY A 88 -13.45 -14.06 12.02
C GLY A 88 -12.91 -14.17 10.60
N ARG A 89 -12.28 -15.29 10.24
CA ARG A 89 -11.64 -15.46 8.91
C ARG A 89 -12.59 -15.15 7.75
N LEU A 90 -13.85 -15.57 7.85
CA LEU A 90 -14.87 -15.27 6.85
C LEU A 90 -15.20 -13.77 6.75
N VAL A 91 -15.36 -13.09 7.89
CA VAL A 91 -15.62 -11.64 7.92
C VAL A 91 -14.44 -10.87 7.33
N ALA A 92 -13.20 -11.29 7.64
CA ALA A 92 -12.00 -10.68 7.07
C ALA A 92 -11.94 -10.83 5.54
N ILE A 93 -12.30 -12.01 5.01
CA ILE A 93 -12.37 -12.26 3.57
C ILE A 93 -13.43 -11.38 2.91
N ILE A 94 -14.65 -11.37 3.46
CA ILE A 94 -15.77 -10.59 2.94
C ILE A 94 -15.41 -9.10 2.94
N LEU A 95 -14.88 -8.60 4.05
CA LEU A 95 -14.46 -7.21 4.17
C LEU A 95 -13.35 -6.86 3.18
N ALA A 96 -12.34 -7.72 3.02
CA ALA A 96 -11.25 -7.51 2.08
C ALA A 96 -11.76 -7.42 0.63
N VAL A 97 -12.61 -8.37 0.22
CA VAL A 97 -13.18 -8.41 -1.14
C VAL A 97 -14.08 -7.19 -1.38
N ILE A 98 -15.02 -6.91 -0.48
CA ILE A 98 -15.99 -5.81 -0.65
C ILE A 98 -15.28 -4.45 -0.65
N SER A 99 -14.34 -4.25 0.28
CA SER A 99 -13.62 -2.98 0.42
C SER A 99 -12.74 -2.64 -0.78
N LEU A 100 -12.32 -3.63 -1.58
CA LEU A 100 -11.54 -3.39 -2.80
C LEU A 100 -12.42 -3.40 -4.06
N ALA A 101 -13.37 -4.33 -4.15
CA ALA A 101 -14.23 -4.49 -5.34
C ALA A 101 -15.16 -3.29 -5.56
N ILE A 102 -15.81 -2.79 -4.51
CA ILE A 102 -16.76 -1.66 -4.64
C ILE A 102 -16.04 -0.39 -5.12
N PRO A 103 -14.93 0.06 -4.49
CA PRO A 103 -14.21 1.25 -4.96
C PRO A 103 -13.63 1.07 -6.37
N ALA A 104 -13.03 -0.08 -6.68
CA ALA A 104 -12.47 -0.34 -7.99
C ALA A 104 -13.54 -0.30 -9.10
N TRP A 105 -14.71 -0.88 -8.84
CA TRP A 105 -15.85 -0.79 -9.74
C TRP A 105 -16.35 0.64 -9.89
N TRP A 106 -16.51 1.38 -8.78
CA TRP A 106 -17.00 2.77 -8.82
C TRP A 106 -16.06 3.73 -9.56
N LEU A 107 -14.75 3.49 -9.46
CA LEU A 107 -13.72 4.21 -10.19
C LEU A 107 -13.69 3.81 -11.66
N GLY A 108 -13.75 2.51 -11.95
CA GLY A 108 -13.39 1.93 -13.24
C GLY A 108 -14.54 1.53 -14.16
N ARG A 109 -15.81 1.58 -13.74
CA ARG A 109 -16.93 0.96 -14.47
C ARG A 109 -16.96 1.22 -15.98
N ASN A 110 -16.71 2.46 -16.40
CA ASN A 110 -16.74 2.85 -17.81
C ASN A 110 -15.55 2.27 -18.59
N VAL A 111 -14.38 2.20 -17.95
CA VAL A 111 -13.17 1.61 -18.53
C VAL A 111 -13.31 0.10 -18.65
N LEU A 112 -13.81 -0.54 -17.59
CA LEU A 112 -13.99 -1.98 -17.49
C LEU A 112 -15.01 -2.51 -18.51
N ALA A 113 -16.05 -1.73 -18.82
CA ALA A 113 -17.05 -2.09 -19.81
C ALA A 113 -16.52 -2.10 -21.25
N VAL A 114 -15.48 -1.30 -21.53
CA VAL A 114 -14.97 -1.09 -22.89
C VAL A 114 -13.70 -1.90 -23.17
N ASN A 115 -12.89 -2.18 -22.14
CA ASN A 115 -11.60 -2.84 -22.30
C ASN A 115 -11.52 -4.17 -21.50
N PRO A 116 -11.71 -5.33 -22.17
CA PRO A 116 -11.71 -6.63 -21.50
C PRO A 116 -10.36 -6.99 -20.90
N VAL A 117 -9.25 -6.58 -21.53
CA VAL A 117 -7.89 -6.83 -21.01
C VAL A 117 -7.68 -6.13 -19.68
N LYS A 118 -8.09 -4.85 -19.59
CA LYS A 118 -8.06 -4.10 -18.32
C LYS A 118 -8.97 -4.74 -17.29
N ALA A 119 -10.16 -5.19 -17.69
CA ALA A 119 -11.08 -5.87 -16.77
C ALA A 119 -10.48 -7.15 -16.18
N THR A 120 -9.89 -8.01 -17.01
CA THR A 120 -9.21 -9.23 -16.55
C THR A 120 -8.01 -8.89 -15.64
N THR A 121 -7.20 -7.90 -16.02
CA THR A 121 -6.03 -7.50 -15.24
C THR A 121 -6.43 -6.97 -13.87
N VAL A 122 -7.42 -6.08 -13.81
CA VAL A 122 -7.96 -5.56 -12.54
C VAL A 122 -8.52 -6.70 -11.70
N ALA A 123 -9.29 -7.63 -12.29
CA ALA A 123 -9.84 -8.76 -11.56
C ALA A 123 -8.74 -9.63 -10.92
N ILE A 124 -7.69 -9.98 -11.67
CA ILE A 124 -6.55 -10.75 -11.15
C ILE A 124 -5.88 -10.00 -10.00
N VAL A 125 -5.58 -8.72 -10.18
CA VAL A 125 -4.94 -7.89 -9.16
C VAL A 125 -5.81 -7.78 -7.91
N LEU A 126 -7.11 -7.55 -8.05
CA LEU A 126 -8.05 -7.49 -6.93
C LEU A 126 -8.17 -8.82 -6.19
N VAL A 127 -8.18 -9.96 -6.89
CA VAL A 127 -8.20 -11.29 -6.27
C VAL A 127 -6.94 -11.50 -5.41
N ILE A 128 -5.76 -11.21 -5.98
CA ILE A 128 -4.49 -11.33 -5.26
C ILE A 128 -4.49 -10.43 -4.01
N LEU A 129 -4.82 -9.15 -4.18
CA LEU A 129 -4.77 -8.17 -3.10
C LEU A 129 -5.83 -8.44 -2.02
N SER A 130 -7.04 -8.85 -2.40
CA SER A 130 -8.10 -9.22 -1.45
C SER A 130 -7.72 -10.46 -0.64
N ALA A 131 -7.11 -11.47 -1.29
CA ALA A 131 -6.61 -12.64 -0.60
C ALA A 131 -5.52 -12.27 0.40
N LEU A 132 -4.54 -11.46 -0.02
CA LEU A 132 -3.46 -11.01 0.88
C LEU A 132 -4.00 -10.17 2.04
N LEU A 133 -4.88 -9.20 1.76
CA LEU A 133 -5.51 -8.37 2.78
C LEU A 133 -6.27 -9.23 3.81
N ALA A 134 -7.03 -10.23 3.37
CA ALA A 134 -7.71 -11.17 4.24
C ALA A 134 -6.75 -12.01 5.08
N LEU A 135 -5.65 -12.49 4.49
CA LEU A 135 -4.64 -13.31 5.16
C LEU A 135 -3.88 -12.53 6.24
N PHE A 136 -3.46 -11.29 5.94
CA PHE A 136 -2.84 -10.42 6.94
C PHE A 136 -3.80 -10.05 8.07
N SER A 137 -5.09 -9.91 7.77
CA SER A 137 -6.12 -9.55 8.76
C SER A 137 -6.55 -10.73 9.65
N ALA A 138 -6.50 -11.95 9.11
CA ALA A 138 -6.86 -13.18 9.81
C ALA A 138 -5.74 -13.71 10.72
N ASN A 139 -4.51 -13.22 10.57
CA ASN A 139 -3.38 -13.56 11.44
C ASN A 139 -3.56 -12.92 12.84
N ARG A 140 -4.42 -13.54 13.65
CA ARG A 140 -4.75 -13.14 15.03
C ARG A 140 -3.63 -13.43 16.04
N ASN A 141 -2.68 -14.29 15.71
CA ASN A 141 -1.81 -14.91 16.73
C ASN A 141 -0.51 -14.16 17.04
N GLY A 142 -0.29 -12.93 16.55
CA GLY A 142 0.93 -12.18 16.89
C GLY A 142 2.26 -12.91 16.58
N GLN A 143 2.20 -14.03 15.86
CA GLN A 143 3.34 -14.88 15.49
C GLN A 143 4.11 -14.30 14.31
N THR A 144 4.05 -12.98 14.12
CA THR A 144 5.13 -12.28 13.42
C THR A 144 6.39 -12.49 14.24
N ARG A 145 7.16 -13.53 13.89
CA ARG A 145 8.54 -13.65 14.37
C ARG A 145 9.24 -12.33 14.04
N GLN A 146 9.85 -11.74 15.05
CA GLN A 146 10.45 -10.40 15.02
C GLN A 146 11.41 -10.21 13.84
N SER A 147 12.04 -11.31 13.38
CA SER A 147 12.93 -11.36 12.22
C SER A 147 12.31 -10.86 10.92
N ALA A 148 11.00 -11.06 10.69
CA ALA A 148 10.31 -10.71 9.45
C ALA A 148 9.36 -9.51 9.59
N ALA A 149 9.41 -8.77 10.70
CA ALA A 149 8.49 -7.67 10.98
C ALA A 149 8.59 -6.54 9.95
N ALA A 150 9.78 -6.29 9.40
CA ALA A 150 10.01 -5.27 8.37
C ALA A 150 9.48 -5.66 6.97
N ALA A 151 9.11 -6.92 6.75
CA ALA A 151 8.75 -7.42 5.43
C ALA A 151 7.50 -6.75 4.86
N LEU A 152 6.45 -6.53 5.67
CA LEU A 152 5.22 -5.91 5.18
C LEU A 152 5.43 -4.43 4.80
N PRO A 153 5.99 -3.57 5.67
CA PRO A 153 6.30 -2.20 5.28
C PRO A 153 7.23 -2.08 4.07
N ALA A 154 8.23 -2.96 3.96
CA ALA A 154 9.10 -3.00 2.79
C ALA A 154 8.35 -3.42 1.51
N ALA A 155 7.46 -4.40 1.59
CA ALA A 155 6.62 -4.79 0.47
C ALA A 155 5.64 -3.69 0.04
N LEU A 156 5.11 -2.88 0.96
CA LEU A 156 4.29 -1.71 0.62
C LEU A 156 5.09 -0.67 -0.16
N LEU A 157 6.31 -0.38 0.29
CA LEU A 157 7.25 0.48 -0.43
C LEU A 157 7.53 -0.06 -1.84
N TRP A 158 7.89 -1.33 -1.97
CA TRP A 158 8.21 -1.94 -3.27
C TRP A 158 7.02 -2.04 -4.21
N THR A 159 5.83 -2.33 -3.69
CA THR A 159 4.56 -2.28 -4.44
C THR A 159 4.36 -0.88 -5.02
N ALA A 160 4.57 0.16 -4.21
CA ALA A 160 4.41 1.55 -4.63
C ALA A 160 5.46 1.99 -5.66
N ILE A 161 6.73 1.57 -5.51
CA ILE A 161 7.79 1.85 -6.49
C ILE A 161 7.48 1.15 -7.83
N ALA A 162 7.12 -0.14 -7.78
CA ALA A 162 6.80 -0.90 -8.98
C ALA A 162 5.58 -0.33 -9.70
N SER A 163 4.53 0.03 -8.97
CA SER A 163 3.34 0.65 -9.56
C SER A 163 3.61 2.05 -10.10
N ALA A 164 4.49 2.83 -9.48
CA ALA A 164 4.92 4.12 -9.99
C ALA A 164 5.65 3.98 -11.33
N LEU A 165 6.64 3.10 -11.40
CA LEU A 165 7.42 2.88 -12.62
C LEU A 165 6.57 2.25 -13.73
N ALA A 166 5.71 1.29 -13.40
CA ALA A 166 4.74 0.75 -14.35
C ALA A 166 3.76 1.82 -14.87
N ALA A 167 3.38 2.80 -14.05
CA ALA A 167 2.58 3.93 -14.49
C ALA A 167 3.35 4.89 -15.42
N ILE A 168 4.64 5.13 -15.15
CA ILE A 168 5.51 5.96 -16.01
C ILE A 168 5.62 5.32 -17.40
N PHE A 169 6.05 4.06 -17.46
CA PHE A 169 6.17 3.33 -18.73
C PHE A 169 4.81 3.16 -19.41
N GLY A 170 3.74 3.01 -18.63
CA GLY A 170 2.38 2.91 -19.13
C GLY A 170 1.78 4.24 -19.62
N GLY A 171 2.52 5.35 -19.58
CA GLY A 171 2.11 6.65 -20.10
C GLY A 171 1.17 7.44 -19.19
N TYR A 172 1.17 7.19 -17.88
CA TYR A 172 0.29 7.87 -16.93
C TYR A 172 1.02 8.54 -15.76
N ILE A 173 1.43 9.79 -16.01
CA ILE A 173 2.21 10.61 -15.06
C ILE A 173 1.48 10.83 -13.73
N GLY A 174 0.17 11.06 -13.74
CA GLY A 174 -0.58 11.32 -12.50
C GLY A 174 -0.48 10.17 -11.50
N MET A 175 -0.62 8.92 -11.96
CA MET A 175 -0.45 7.76 -11.08
C MET A 175 1.01 7.43 -10.78
N ALA A 176 1.93 7.76 -11.69
CA ALA A 176 3.36 7.68 -11.37
C ALA A 176 3.71 8.58 -10.17
N GLN A 177 3.23 9.83 -10.19
CA GLN A 177 3.44 10.78 -9.10
C GLN A 177 2.73 10.34 -7.81
N MET A 178 1.50 9.83 -7.91
CA MET A 178 0.75 9.35 -6.75
C MET A 178 1.42 8.13 -6.09
N ASN A 179 1.77 7.11 -6.89
CA ASN A 179 2.47 5.92 -6.39
C ASN A 179 3.89 6.25 -5.91
N GLY A 180 4.60 7.16 -6.58
CA GLY A 180 5.88 7.67 -6.12
C GLY A 180 5.77 8.41 -4.78
N GLY A 181 4.69 9.19 -4.60
CA GLY A 181 4.36 9.81 -3.32
C GLY A 181 4.02 8.79 -2.24
N LEU A 182 3.30 7.71 -2.55
CA LEU A 182 3.11 6.59 -1.62
C LEU A 182 4.43 5.89 -1.26
N ALA A 183 5.33 5.71 -2.23
CA ALA A 183 6.65 5.17 -1.97
C ALA A 183 7.44 6.08 -1.02
N ALA A 184 7.41 7.41 -1.22
CA ALA A 184 8.01 8.37 -0.31
C ALA A 184 7.36 8.36 1.09
N LEU A 185 6.03 8.24 1.17
CA LEU A 185 5.28 8.08 2.43
C LEU A 185 5.74 6.84 3.21
N PHE A 186 5.75 5.66 2.57
CA PHE A 186 6.19 4.42 3.21
C PHE A 186 7.69 4.44 3.52
N GLY A 187 8.51 5.05 2.67
CA GLY A 187 9.95 5.24 2.88
C GLY A 187 10.25 6.12 4.10
N GLY A 188 9.53 7.24 4.25
CA GLY A 188 9.64 8.12 5.42
C GLY A 188 9.24 7.43 6.71
N TRP A 189 8.18 6.62 6.66
CA TRP A 189 7.77 5.79 7.78
C TRP A 189 8.83 4.74 8.15
N LEU A 190 9.32 3.99 7.15
CA LEU A 190 10.36 2.97 7.30
C LEU A 190 11.65 3.53 7.88
N LEU A 191 12.06 4.73 7.47
CA LEU A 191 13.27 5.39 7.96
C LEU A 191 13.23 5.59 9.48
N VAL A 192 12.15 6.16 9.99
CA VAL A 192 11.98 6.40 11.43
C VAL A 192 11.91 5.06 12.19
N ARG A 193 11.20 4.06 11.66
CA ARG A 193 11.14 2.73 12.28
C ARG A 193 12.48 2.02 12.28
N TYR A 194 13.28 2.15 11.23
CA TYR A 194 14.63 1.59 11.17
C TYR A 194 15.54 2.22 12.22
N VAL A 195 15.50 3.55 12.37
CA VAL A 195 16.25 4.24 13.45
C VAL A 195 15.79 3.76 14.83
N SER A 196 14.48 3.64 15.06
CA SER A 196 13.94 3.12 16.32
C SER A 196 14.38 1.67 16.59
N TYR A 197 14.41 0.85 15.54
CA TYR A 197 14.84 -0.54 15.61
C TYR A 197 16.32 -0.67 15.97
N LEU A 198 17.19 0.17 15.39
CA LEU A 198 18.61 0.21 15.75
C LEU A 198 18.83 0.68 17.19
N ARG A 199 17.92 1.50 17.75
CA ARG A 199 17.95 1.97 19.15
C ARG A 199 17.44 0.95 20.18
N GLY A 200 17.06 -0.25 19.77
CA GLY A 200 16.61 -1.29 20.70
C GLY A 200 15.12 -1.62 20.66
N ALA A 201 14.30 -0.90 19.89
CA ALA A 201 12.86 -1.20 19.79
C ALA A 201 12.61 -2.38 18.85
N ASP A 202 12.50 -3.59 19.39
CA ASP A 202 12.34 -4.83 18.62
C ASP A 202 11.00 -4.92 17.88
N ASP A 203 9.99 -4.16 18.32
CA ASP A 203 8.66 -4.02 17.75
C ASP A 203 8.53 -2.83 16.78
N ALA A 204 9.63 -2.13 16.47
CA ALA A 204 9.57 -0.88 15.72
C ALA A 204 8.84 -1.00 14.37
N PHE A 205 8.95 -2.15 13.70
CA PHE A 205 8.30 -2.42 12.41
C PHE A 205 6.90 -3.02 12.53
N ALA A 206 6.34 -3.16 13.74
CA ALA A 206 5.03 -3.73 13.95
C ALA A 206 3.94 -2.88 13.26
N LEU A 207 3.52 -3.33 12.08
CA LEU A 207 2.36 -2.83 11.38
C LEU A 207 1.33 -3.96 11.37
N THR A 208 0.36 -3.89 12.28
CA THR A 208 -0.58 -4.98 12.56
C THR A 208 -2.04 -4.47 12.63
N GLY A 209 -2.99 -5.39 12.63
CA GLY A 209 -4.41 -5.09 12.77
C GLY A 209 -4.94 -4.15 11.68
N MET A 210 -5.76 -3.17 12.07
CA MET A 210 -6.34 -2.22 11.10
C MET A 210 -5.32 -1.27 10.48
N ALA A 211 -4.17 -1.02 11.13
CA ALA A 211 -3.12 -0.22 10.52
C ALA A 211 -2.49 -0.96 9.32
N ALA A 212 -2.24 -2.27 9.46
CA ALA A 212 -1.82 -3.11 8.34
C ALA A 212 -2.89 -3.19 7.26
N PHE A 213 -4.15 -3.40 7.65
CA PHE A 213 -5.28 -3.42 6.72
C PHE A 213 -5.32 -2.14 5.89
N ALA A 214 -5.31 -0.98 6.53
CA ALA A 214 -5.41 0.31 5.88
C ALA A 214 -4.22 0.57 4.95
N ALA A 215 -3.00 0.19 5.36
CA ALA A 215 -1.80 0.37 4.55
C ALA A 215 -1.82 -0.50 3.28
N ILE A 216 -2.16 -1.79 3.42
CA ILE A 216 -2.30 -2.72 2.30
C ILE A 216 -3.42 -2.25 1.38
N TRP A 217 -4.58 -1.89 1.93
CA TRP A 217 -5.72 -1.40 1.17
C TRP A 217 -5.39 -0.11 0.38
N THR A 218 -4.64 0.81 0.99
CA THR A 218 -4.21 2.05 0.33
C THR A 218 -3.29 1.77 -0.86
N ALA A 219 -2.28 0.92 -0.67
CA ALA A 219 -1.38 0.51 -1.75
C ALA A 219 -2.14 -0.27 -2.85
N ALA A 220 -3.06 -1.14 -2.44
CA ALA A 220 -3.90 -1.95 -3.32
C ALA A 220 -4.80 -1.09 -4.21
N LEU A 221 -5.48 -0.10 -3.64
CA LEU A 221 -6.36 0.79 -4.39
C LEU A 221 -5.55 1.67 -5.37
N SER A 222 -4.38 2.14 -4.97
CA SER A 222 -3.49 2.90 -5.85
C SER A 222 -2.97 2.06 -7.02
N LEU A 223 -2.61 0.80 -6.78
CA LEU A 223 -2.27 -0.15 -7.84
C LEU A 223 -3.47 -0.41 -8.76
N ALA A 224 -4.67 -0.64 -8.21
CA ALA A 224 -5.89 -0.83 -9.01
C ALA A 224 -6.22 0.38 -9.90
N MET A 225 -6.06 1.60 -9.38
CA MET A 225 -6.18 2.84 -10.17
C MET A 225 -5.15 2.89 -11.30
N THR A 226 -3.93 2.42 -11.05
CA THR A 226 -2.89 2.33 -12.07
C THR A 226 -3.30 1.37 -13.19
N VAL A 227 -3.83 0.19 -12.84
CA VAL A 227 -4.31 -0.78 -13.84
C VAL A 227 -5.45 -0.22 -14.68
N LEU A 228 -6.40 0.46 -14.04
CA LEU A 228 -7.56 1.03 -14.74
C LEU A 228 -7.15 2.11 -15.73
N PHE A 229 -6.27 3.02 -15.31
CA PHE A 229 -6.10 4.28 -16.01
C PHE A 229 -4.76 4.44 -16.73
N ALA A 230 -3.76 3.59 -16.50
CA ALA A 230 -2.56 3.59 -17.33
C ALA A 230 -2.92 3.09 -18.74
N PRO A 231 -2.73 3.90 -19.81
CA PRO A 231 -3.16 3.51 -21.16
C PRO A 231 -2.44 2.26 -21.69
N SER A 232 -1.12 2.21 -21.51
CA SER A 232 -0.24 1.23 -22.16
C SER A 232 0.50 0.33 -21.18
N ALA A 233 0.13 0.34 -19.90
CA ALA A 233 0.78 -0.49 -18.90
C ALA A 233 0.60 -1.98 -19.19
N ALA A 234 1.70 -2.73 -19.24
CA ALA A 234 1.71 -4.17 -19.45
C ALA A 234 1.01 -4.87 -18.28
N PRO A 235 -0.02 -5.69 -18.55
CA PRO A 235 -0.74 -6.44 -17.52
C PRO A 235 0.16 -7.25 -16.59
N ALA A 236 1.17 -7.91 -17.14
CA ALA A 236 2.12 -8.73 -16.39
C ALA A 236 2.91 -7.90 -15.36
N ALA A 237 3.36 -6.69 -15.72
CA ALA A 237 4.06 -5.80 -14.79
C ALA A 237 3.16 -5.40 -13.62
N LEU A 238 1.89 -5.09 -13.89
CA LEU A 238 0.92 -4.69 -12.87
C LEU A 238 0.53 -5.84 -11.92
N VAL A 239 0.42 -7.06 -12.44
CA VAL A 239 0.21 -8.25 -11.60
C VAL A 239 1.43 -8.52 -10.72
N LEU A 240 2.64 -8.44 -11.27
CA LEU A 240 3.88 -8.62 -10.51
C LEU A 240 4.08 -7.52 -9.46
N ALA A 241 3.62 -6.30 -9.72
CA ALA A 241 3.68 -5.20 -8.76
C ALA A 241 2.88 -5.47 -7.48
N ALA A 242 1.89 -6.38 -7.49
CA ALA A 242 1.16 -6.80 -6.29
C ALA A 242 1.89 -7.87 -5.46
N LEU A 243 2.83 -8.60 -6.07
CA LEU A 243 3.48 -9.76 -5.44
C LEU A 243 4.49 -9.47 -4.32
N PRO A 244 5.09 -8.27 -4.14
CA PRO A 244 5.89 -7.99 -2.95
C PRO A 244 5.13 -8.30 -1.66
N LEU A 245 3.82 -8.02 -1.61
CA LEU A 245 2.96 -8.31 -0.47
C LEU A 245 2.76 -9.82 -0.24
N ALA A 246 2.73 -10.62 -1.31
CA ALA A 246 2.69 -12.08 -1.21
C ALA A 246 4.00 -12.64 -0.63
N VAL A 247 5.14 -12.11 -1.05
CA VAL A 247 6.45 -12.47 -0.50
C VAL A 247 6.52 -12.08 0.98
N ALA A 248 6.08 -10.88 1.35
CA ALA A 248 6.03 -10.47 2.76
C ALA A 248 5.15 -11.38 3.61
N TYR A 249 3.96 -11.75 3.09
CA TYR A 249 3.10 -12.70 3.78
C TYR A 249 3.78 -14.06 3.94
N ALA A 250 4.41 -14.59 2.88
CA ALA A 250 5.11 -15.86 2.92
C ALA A 250 6.26 -15.87 3.95
N LEU A 251 7.05 -14.79 4.02
CA LEU A 251 8.12 -14.64 5.01
C LEU A 251 7.57 -14.67 6.44
N GLN A 252 6.44 -13.99 6.69
CA GLN A 252 5.80 -13.96 8.00
C GLN A 252 5.15 -15.30 8.35
N ALA A 253 4.37 -15.88 7.44
CA ALA A 253 3.62 -17.12 7.65
C ALA A 253 4.53 -18.34 7.82
N ARG A 254 5.68 -18.39 7.13
CA ARG A 254 6.68 -19.45 7.30
C ARG A 254 7.60 -19.20 8.50
N GLY A 255 7.47 -18.06 9.17
CA GLY A 255 8.30 -17.71 10.32
C GLY A 255 9.79 -17.71 9.98
N VAL A 256 10.17 -17.17 8.82
CA VAL A 256 11.57 -17.15 8.37
C VAL A 256 12.43 -16.48 9.43
N ASP A 257 13.37 -17.24 9.98
CA ASP A 257 14.26 -16.75 11.00
C ASP A 257 15.49 -16.08 10.38
N LEU A 258 15.70 -14.82 10.75
CA LEU A 258 16.85 -14.01 10.37
C LEU A 258 17.72 -13.67 11.59
N SER A 259 17.52 -14.37 12.71
CA SER A 259 18.26 -14.18 13.96
C SER A 259 19.77 -14.32 13.79
N GLY A 260 20.22 -15.22 12.90
CA GLY A 260 21.63 -15.43 12.56
C GLY A 260 22.29 -14.25 11.85
N GLN A 261 21.52 -13.26 11.38
CA GLN A 261 22.06 -12.04 10.77
C GLN A 261 22.27 -10.94 11.82
N PRO A 262 23.28 -10.06 11.64
CA PRO A 262 23.44 -8.84 12.42
C PRO A 262 22.16 -8.02 12.46
N ARG A 263 21.83 -7.44 13.63
CA ARG A 263 20.59 -6.70 13.87
C ARG A 263 20.27 -5.72 12.72
N PHE A 264 21.23 -4.87 12.34
CA PHE A 264 21.04 -3.88 11.28
C PHE A 264 20.74 -4.47 9.89
N LEU A 265 21.18 -5.69 9.58
CA LEU A 265 20.95 -6.34 8.29
C LEU A 265 19.58 -7.00 8.18
N ARG A 266 18.94 -7.40 9.28
CA ARG A 266 17.67 -8.16 9.24
C ARG A 266 16.56 -7.44 8.47
N PRO A 267 16.31 -6.13 8.68
CA PRO A 267 15.30 -5.40 7.91
C PRO A 267 15.69 -5.23 6.43
N LEU A 268 17.00 -5.09 6.15
CA LEU A 268 17.50 -4.94 4.78
C LEU A 268 17.33 -6.23 3.97
N VAL A 269 17.65 -7.38 4.57
CA VAL A 269 17.47 -8.70 3.93
C VAL A 269 16.00 -8.96 3.61
N SER A 270 15.09 -8.73 4.55
CA SER A 270 13.65 -8.87 4.28
C SER A 270 13.17 -7.87 3.23
N GLY A 271 13.70 -6.64 3.23
CA GLY A 271 13.47 -5.65 2.20
C GLY A 271 13.94 -6.08 0.81
N VAL A 272 15.13 -6.65 0.68
CA VAL A 272 15.66 -7.16 -0.61
C VAL A 272 14.84 -8.34 -1.13
N ILE A 273 14.47 -9.28 -0.25
CA ILE A 273 13.66 -10.44 -0.66
C ILE A 273 12.28 -9.99 -1.18
N THR A 274 11.64 -9.04 -0.50
CA THR A 274 10.34 -8.48 -0.95
C THR A 274 10.47 -7.61 -2.20
N ALA A 275 11.67 -7.12 -2.54
CA ALA A 275 11.93 -6.35 -3.74
C ALA A 275 11.90 -7.20 -5.02
N ILE A 276 12.18 -8.51 -4.93
CA ILE A 276 12.38 -9.36 -6.11
C ILE A 276 11.22 -9.26 -7.12
N PRO A 277 9.94 -9.42 -6.73
CA PRO A 277 8.84 -9.29 -7.69
C PRO A 277 8.66 -7.88 -8.24
N ALA A 278 8.96 -6.85 -7.42
CA ALA A 278 8.91 -5.46 -7.85
C ALA A 278 9.98 -5.16 -8.91
N VAL A 279 11.21 -5.66 -8.74
CA VAL A 279 12.27 -5.53 -9.75
C VAL A 279 11.85 -6.22 -11.05
N CYS A 280 11.30 -7.43 -10.99
CA CYS A 280 10.77 -8.11 -12.17
C CYS A 280 9.64 -7.31 -12.84
N ALA A 281 8.72 -6.74 -12.07
CA ALA A 281 7.64 -5.89 -12.57
C ALA A 281 8.19 -4.67 -13.32
N ILE A 282 9.21 -4.01 -12.75
CA ILE A 282 9.87 -2.84 -13.33
C ILE A 282 10.58 -3.21 -14.63
N LEU A 283 11.33 -4.32 -14.64
CA LEU A 283 12.04 -4.79 -15.83
C LEU A 283 11.06 -5.12 -16.96
N ILE A 284 9.95 -5.80 -16.66
CA ILE A 284 8.91 -6.10 -17.65
C ILE A 284 8.22 -4.83 -18.15
N ALA A 285 7.95 -3.87 -17.25
CA ALA A 285 7.40 -2.59 -17.64
C ALA A 285 8.34 -1.85 -18.60
N ALA A 286 9.64 -1.81 -18.29
CA ALA A 286 10.64 -1.19 -19.15
C ALA A 286 10.78 -1.92 -20.49
N LEU A 287 10.91 -3.25 -20.51
CA LEU A 287 11.16 -4.00 -21.74
C LEU A 287 9.97 -4.05 -22.71
N LEU A 288 8.74 -3.98 -22.21
CA LEU A 288 7.53 -4.09 -23.04
C LEU A 288 6.92 -2.74 -23.44
N GLN A 289 7.40 -1.62 -22.87
CA GLN A 289 6.82 -0.28 -23.08
C GLN A 289 7.83 0.85 -23.26
N ALA A 290 9.14 0.60 -23.09
CA ALA A 290 10.17 1.55 -23.54
C ALA A 290 10.39 1.41 -25.05
#